data_AF-N1PY17-F1
#
_entry.id   AF-N1PY17-F1
#
_cell.length_a   1.000
_cell.length_b   1.000
_cell.length_c   1.000
_cell.angle_alpha   90.00
_cell.angle_beta   90.00
_cell.angle_gamma   90.00
#
_symmetry.space_group_name_H-M   'P 1'
#
loop_
_entity.id
_entity.type
_entity.pdbx_description
1 polymer ?
#
loop_
_entity_poly.entity_id
_entity_poly.type
_entity_poly.pdbx_seq_one_letter_code
_entity_poly.pdbx_strand_id
1 'polypeptide(L)'
;MLSHSFVSALVAFASTAAALSGQATFYGGNTQGGACSFSTYTLPSGIYGTALSDANWDGSEACGRCVKVTYGGKSLTAMVTDQCPGCGTNHLDLYQNAFTTLADASKGVIDVTWDYVDCPITSPLQIHMKEGVSANWFSAQVVNANKGVADLEYSTDGGSTWKSGLQRQTYNYFQLSSGTGSNSVAVRAESVDGDRVVVKGCAVTGGNTCTASGNF
;
A
#
# COMPACT_ATOMS: atom_id res chain seq x y z
N MET A 1 -24.22 -46.31 -28.76
CA MET A 1 -23.03 -45.63 -28.21
C MET A 1 -23.51 -44.53 -27.29
N LEU A 2 -23.47 -44.72 -25.97
CA LEU A 2 -23.92 -43.72 -25.00
C LEU A 2 -22.80 -42.70 -24.75
N SER A 3 -23.03 -41.45 -25.15
CA SER A 3 -22.17 -40.32 -24.80
C SER A 3 -22.54 -39.84 -23.39
N HIS A 4 -21.60 -39.94 -22.45
CA HIS A 4 -21.72 -39.39 -21.11
C HIS A 4 -20.97 -38.06 -21.07
N SER A 5 -21.70 -36.95 -21.00
CA SER A 5 -21.14 -35.63 -20.74
C SER A 5 -20.77 -35.52 -19.26
N PHE A 6 -19.47 -35.41 -18.97
CA PHE A 6 -18.98 -35.06 -17.63
C PHE A 6 -19.06 -33.55 -17.45
N VAL A 7 -19.96 -33.09 -16.59
CA VAL A 7 -19.98 -31.71 -16.09
C VAL A 7 -18.95 -31.63 -14.96
N SER A 8 -17.81 -31.03 -15.23
CA SER A 8 -16.80 -30.77 -14.19
C SER A 8 -17.21 -29.53 -13.40
N ALA A 9 -17.69 -29.71 -12.17
CA ALA A 9 -17.94 -28.61 -11.25
C ALA A 9 -16.61 -28.07 -10.72
N LEU A 10 -16.25 -26.83 -11.09
CA LEU A 10 -15.18 -26.10 -10.41
C LEU A 10 -15.67 -25.73 -9.00
N VAL A 11 -15.10 -26.37 -7.98
CA VAL A 11 -15.20 -25.91 -6.60
C VAL A 11 -14.15 -24.83 -6.41
N ALA A 12 -14.58 -23.57 -6.34
CA ALA A 12 -13.71 -22.47 -5.97
C ALA A 12 -13.42 -22.56 -4.46
N PHE A 13 -12.20 -22.95 -4.10
CA PHE A 13 -11.72 -22.83 -2.73
C PHE A 13 -11.41 -21.35 -2.47
N ALA A 14 -12.33 -20.65 -1.80
CA ALA A 14 -12.02 -19.36 -1.21
C ALA A 14 -11.03 -19.60 -0.07
N SER A 15 -9.75 -19.30 -0.29
CA SER A 15 -8.76 -19.24 0.78
C SER A 15 -9.07 -18.03 1.66
N THR A 16 -9.89 -18.22 2.69
CA THR A 16 -10.00 -17.23 3.76
C THR A 16 -8.70 -17.28 4.54
N ALA A 17 -7.78 -16.37 4.26
CA ALA A 17 -6.67 -16.10 5.19
C ALA A 17 -7.28 -15.87 6.58
N ALA A 18 -6.71 -16.50 7.60
CA ALA A 18 -7.23 -16.37 8.95
C ALA A 18 -6.94 -14.95 9.46
N ALA A 19 -7.96 -14.30 10.02
CA ALA A 19 -7.83 -13.00 10.64
C ALA A 19 -6.73 -12.97 11.70
N LEU A 20 -5.94 -11.92 11.67
CA LEU A 20 -4.92 -11.65 12.68
C LEU A 20 -5.62 -11.10 13.92
N SER A 21 -5.20 -11.58 15.09
CA SER A 21 -5.64 -11.07 16.39
C SER A 21 -4.50 -10.29 17.03
N GLY A 22 -4.81 -9.12 17.58
CA GLY A 22 -3.85 -8.24 18.23
C GLY A 22 -4.54 -7.16 19.07
N GLN A 23 -3.75 -6.26 19.65
CA GLN A 23 -4.27 -5.09 20.34
C GLN A 23 -4.33 -3.89 19.41
N ALA A 24 -5.24 -2.96 19.70
CA ALA A 24 -5.23 -1.65 19.11
C ALA A 24 -5.20 -0.57 20.18
N THR A 25 -4.32 0.41 20.01
CA THR A 25 -4.27 1.69 20.73
C THR A 25 -4.58 2.82 19.76
N PHE A 26 -4.33 4.07 20.17
CA PHE A 26 -4.42 5.20 19.27
C PHE A 26 -3.36 6.29 19.51
N TYR A 27 -3.09 7.05 18.45
CA TYR A 27 -2.25 8.24 18.47
C TYR A 27 -2.82 9.37 17.58
N GLY A 28 -2.11 10.49 17.52
CA GLY A 28 -2.53 11.68 16.77
C GLY A 28 -2.57 11.51 15.24
N GLY A 29 -1.87 10.51 14.70
CA GLY A 29 -1.78 10.29 13.26
C GLY A 29 -0.74 11.16 12.56
N ASN A 30 -0.11 10.64 11.51
CA ASN A 30 0.79 11.39 10.64
C ASN A 30 0.82 10.81 9.22
N THR A 31 -0.18 11.13 8.40
CA THR A 31 -0.21 10.64 7.02
C THR A 31 0.89 11.28 6.19
N GLN A 32 1.12 12.59 6.35
CA GLN A 32 2.18 13.32 5.63
C GLN A 32 3.54 13.13 6.31
N GLY A 33 3.95 11.87 6.43
CA GLY A 33 5.18 11.46 7.05
C GLY A 33 5.06 10.00 7.44
N GLY A 34 5.20 9.74 8.73
CA GLY A 34 5.33 8.40 9.28
C GLY A 34 6.48 7.62 8.64
N ALA A 35 6.62 6.37 9.02
CA ALA A 35 7.59 5.48 8.40
C ALA A 35 7.29 5.25 6.91
N CYS A 36 6.06 5.44 6.41
CA CYS A 36 5.77 5.34 4.97
C CYS A 36 6.18 6.56 4.14
N SER A 37 6.58 7.67 4.77
CA SER A 37 7.09 8.88 4.11
C SER A 37 6.20 9.43 2.98
N PHE A 38 4.88 9.32 3.12
CA PHE A 38 3.99 10.03 2.21
C PHE A 38 4.16 11.54 2.45
N SER A 39 4.35 12.31 1.39
CA SER A 39 4.63 13.76 1.49
C SER A 39 3.48 14.63 1.00
N THR A 40 2.67 14.10 0.09
CA THR A 40 1.60 14.82 -0.62
C THR A 40 0.25 14.12 -0.53
N TYR A 41 0.21 12.97 0.16
CA TYR A 41 -0.97 12.12 0.19
C TYR A 41 -1.93 12.52 1.31
N THR A 42 -3.21 12.54 0.98
CA THR A 42 -4.32 12.68 1.93
C THR A 42 -5.17 11.42 1.85
N LEU A 43 -5.51 10.86 3.01
CA LEU A 43 -6.37 9.69 3.07
C LEU A 43 -7.74 9.98 2.44
N PRO A 44 -8.22 9.13 1.52
CA PRO A 44 -9.56 9.25 0.97
C PRO A 44 -10.64 9.13 2.05
N SER A 45 -11.79 9.76 1.81
CA SER A 45 -12.94 9.65 2.72
C SER A 45 -13.33 8.19 2.94
N GLY A 46 -13.61 7.82 4.19
CA GLY A 46 -13.95 6.44 4.58
C GLY A 46 -12.74 5.52 4.81
N ILE A 47 -11.51 6.02 4.64
CA ILE A 47 -10.27 5.31 4.97
C ILE A 47 -9.57 6.06 6.10
N TYR A 48 -9.36 5.38 7.22
CA TYR A 48 -8.62 5.91 8.36
C TYR A 48 -7.12 5.62 8.24
N GLY A 49 -6.30 6.13 9.17
CA GLY A 49 -4.87 5.80 9.24
C GLY A 49 -4.56 4.90 10.44
N THR A 50 -3.46 4.14 10.34
CA THR A 50 -2.87 3.37 11.45
C THR A 50 -1.36 3.29 11.31
N ALA A 51 -0.67 3.21 12.45
CA ALA A 51 0.67 2.64 12.50
C ALA A 51 0.58 1.13 12.68
N LEU A 52 1.50 0.38 12.08
CA LEU A 52 1.56 -1.08 12.16
C LEU A 52 2.76 -1.51 12.99
N SER A 53 2.56 -2.53 13.82
CA SER A 53 3.62 -3.23 14.55
C SER A 53 4.84 -3.56 13.69
N ASP A 54 6.02 -3.47 14.28
CA ASP A 54 7.28 -3.90 13.68
C ASP A 54 7.30 -5.39 13.28
N ALA A 55 6.58 -6.25 14.00
CA ALA A 55 6.42 -7.66 13.66
C ALA A 55 5.67 -7.88 12.33
N ASN A 56 4.94 -6.89 11.84
CA ASN A 56 4.15 -6.95 10.62
C ASN A 56 4.59 -5.92 9.56
N TRP A 57 5.60 -5.10 9.85
CA TRP A 57 6.04 -3.98 9.01
C TRP A 57 6.70 -4.42 7.69
N ASP A 58 7.40 -5.54 7.73
CA ASP A 58 8.06 -6.20 6.60
C ASP A 58 8.82 -5.23 5.68
N GLY A 59 9.75 -4.46 6.26
CA GLY A 59 10.60 -3.56 5.48
C GLY A 59 9.88 -2.46 4.69
N SER A 60 8.65 -2.08 5.12
CA SER A 60 7.70 -1.16 4.46
C SER A 60 6.82 -1.75 3.36
N GLU A 61 6.81 -3.07 3.18
CA GLU A 61 5.84 -3.73 2.28
C GLU A 61 4.39 -3.51 2.73
N ALA A 62 4.16 -3.24 4.02
CA ALA A 62 2.85 -2.90 4.54
C ALA A 62 2.36 -1.50 4.12
N CYS A 63 3.25 -0.60 3.70
CA CYS A 63 2.88 0.79 3.44
C CYS A 63 1.83 0.94 2.34
N GLY A 64 0.80 1.74 2.63
CA GLY A 64 -0.31 1.99 1.71
C GLY A 64 -1.32 0.84 1.60
N ARG A 65 -1.06 -0.33 2.20
CA ARG A 65 -2.05 -1.41 2.30
C ARG A 65 -3.15 -1.02 3.27
N CYS A 66 -4.36 -1.51 3.03
CA CYS A 66 -5.48 -1.34 3.94
C CYS A 66 -5.69 -2.59 4.80
N VAL A 67 -6.14 -2.34 6.02
CA VAL A 67 -6.61 -3.37 6.96
C VAL A 67 -8.06 -3.10 7.31
N LYS A 68 -8.85 -4.18 7.42
CA LYS A 68 -10.19 -4.12 7.99
C LYS A 68 -10.12 -4.50 9.46
N VAL A 69 -10.35 -3.55 10.35
CA VAL A 69 -10.24 -3.72 11.80
C VAL A 69 -11.62 -3.94 12.39
N THR A 70 -11.77 -4.95 13.25
CA THR A 70 -13.05 -5.31 13.88
C THR A 70 -12.95 -5.35 15.40
N TYR A 71 -13.92 -4.73 16.06
CA TYR A 71 -14.08 -4.74 17.51
C TYR A 71 -15.56 -4.69 17.89
N GLY A 72 -16.02 -5.61 18.75
CA GLY A 72 -17.37 -5.56 19.32
C GLY A 72 -18.50 -5.46 18.29
N GLY A 73 -18.36 -6.13 17.14
CA GLY A 73 -19.34 -6.10 16.04
C GLY A 73 -19.26 -4.88 15.12
N LYS A 74 -18.36 -3.93 15.38
CA LYS A 74 -18.06 -2.79 14.51
C LYS A 74 -16.83 -3.06 13.68
N SER A 75 -16.76 -2.48 12.49
CA SER A 75 -15.57 -2.51 11.64
C SER A 75 -15.27 -1.16 11.00
N LEU A 76 -13.99 -0.94 10.67
CA LEU A 76 -13.52 0.17 9.84
C LEU A 76 -12.38 -0.29 8.93
N THR A 77 -12.07 0.52 7.91
CA THR A 77 -10.88 0.33 7.08
C THR A 77 -9.84 1.38 7.44
N ALA A 78 -8.61 0.94 7.71
CA ALA A 78 -7.48 1.82 7.96
C ALA A 78 -6.32 1.50 7.01
N MET A 79 -5.66 2.53 6.49
CA MET A 79 -4.44 2.41 5.70
C MET A 79 -3.22 2.46 6.63
N VAL A 80 -2.26 1.58 6.38
CA VAL A 80 -0.95 1.60 7.06
C VAL A 80 -0.14 2.78 6.53
N THR A 81 0.11 3.76 7.39
CA THR A 81 0.87 4.99 7.06
C THR A 81 2.17 5.12 7.86
N ASP A 82 2.33 4.30 8.89
CA ASP A 82 3.40 4.47 9.87
C ASP A 82 3.77 3.13 10.52
N GLN A 83 4.89 3.11 11.22
CA GLN A 83 5.35 1.95 11.99
C GLN A 83 5.21 2.24 13.49
N CYS A 84 4.88 1.21 14.26
CA CYS A 84 4.78 1.22 15.71
C CYS A 84 5.86 0.29 16.30
N PRO A 85 7.11 0.76 16.49
CA PRO A 85 8.17 -0.08 17.02
C PRO A 85 7.88 -0.53 18.45
N GLY A 86 8.09 -1.82 18.74
CA GLY A 86 7.89 -2.37 20.08
C GLY A 86 6.43 -2.54 20.52
N CYS A 87 5.45 -2.33 19.62
CA CYS A 87 4.03 -2.45 19.95
C CYS A 87 3.54 -3.90 20.07
N GLY A 88 4.42 -4.88 19.81
CA GLY A 88 4.10 -6.30 19.93
C GLY A 88 3.41 -6.86 18.69
N THR A 89 3.13 -8.16 18.69
CA THR A 89 2.62 -8.87 17.52
C THR A 89 1.22 -8.40 17.12
N ASN A 90 1.02 -8.15 15.82
CA ASN A 90 -0.27 -7.76 15.21
C ASN A 90 -0.91 -6.49 15.79
N HIS A 91 -0.15 -5.66 16.49
CA HIS A 91 -0.67 -4.43 17.08
C HIS A 91 -0.94 -3.35 16.01
N LEU A 92 -2.05 -2.64 16.16
CA LEU A 92 -2.41 -1.48 15.37
C LEU A 92 -2.48 -0.23 16.26
N ASP A 93 -1.68 0.79 15.97
CA ASP A 93 -1.83 2.09 16.64
C ASP A 93 -2.64 3.02 15.75
N LEU A 94 -3.96 2.96 15.94
CA LEU A 94 -4.94 3.61 15.08
C LEU A 94 -4.84 5.13 15.20
N TYR A 95 -5.25 5.86 14.17
CA TYR A 95 -5.50 7.29 14.37
C TYR A 95 -6.65 7.46 15.35
N GLN A 96 -6.60 8.52 16.18
CA GLN A 96 -7.62 8.81 17.19
C GLN A 96 -9.05 8.72 16.64
N ASN A 97 -9.30 9.27 15.45
CA ASN A 97 -10.61 9.27 14.80
C ASN A 97 -11.07 7.87 14.33
N ALA A 98 -10.14 6.95 14.08
CA ALA A 98 -10.43 5.56 13.77
C ALA A 98 -10.79 4.80 15.05
N PHE A 99 -9.95 4.92 16.09
CA PHE A 99 -10.20 4.23 17.36
C PHE A 99 -11.56 4.60 17.96
N THR A 100 -11.93 5.89 17.94
CA THR A 100 -13.22 6.36 18.48
C THR A 100 -14.44 5.88 17.70
N THR A 101 -14.25 5.35 16.49
CA THR A 101 -15.31 4.65 15.74
C THR A 101 -15.60 3.27 16.35
N LEU A 102 -14.56 2.59 16.86
CA LEU A 102 -14.66 1.27 17.47
C LEU A 102 -15.06 1.34 18.95
N ALA A 103 -14.37 2.16 19.73
CA ALA A 103 -14.48 2.20 21.19
C ALA A 103 -14.35 3.61 21.76
N ASP A 104 -14.83 3.81 23.00
CA ASP A 104 -14.58 5.05 23.74
C ASP A 104 -13.08 5.22 24.01
N ALA A 105 -12.55 6.43 23.81
CA ALA A 105 -11.13 6.74 24.00
C ALA A 105 -10.62 6.42 25.41
N SER A 106 -11.50 6.46 26.43
CA SER A 106 -11.16 6.10 27.82
C SER A 106 -10.73 4.63 28.00
N LYS A 107 -11.04 3.74 27.05
CA LYS A 107 -10.53 2.36 27.09
C LYS A 107 -9.02 2.29 26.89
N GLY A 108 -8.43 3.22 26.13
CA GLY A 108 -6.99 3.27 25.81
C GLY A 108 -6.50 2.16 24.88
N VAL A 109 -6.87 0.92 25.15
CA VAL A 109 -6.50 -0.28 24.41
C VAL A 109 -7.72 -1.20 24.25
N ILE A 110 -7.83 -1.86 23.09
CA ILE A 110 -8.87 -2.84 22.79
C ILE A 110 -8.28 -4.05 22.06
N ASP A 111 -8.79 -5.25 22.32
CA ASP A 111 -8.43 -6.45 21.56
C ASP A 111 -9.23 -6.49 20.26
N VAL A 112 -8.54 -6.52 19.12
CA VAL A 112 -9.12 -6.45 17.77
C VAL A 112 -8.78 -7.69 16.96
N THR A 113 -9.61 -7.95 15.95
CA THR A 113 -9.20 -8.79 14.80
C THR A 113 -9.07 -7.92 13.56
N TRP A 114 -8.15 -8.29 12.67
CA TRP A 114 -7.98 -7.59 11.41
C TRP A 114 -7.40 -8.46 10.30
N ASP A 115 -7.69 -8.06 9.06
CA ASP A 115 -7.21 -8.67 7.83
C ASP A 115 -6.71 -7.60 6.89
N TYR A 116 -5.71 -7.93 6.07
CA TYR A 116 -5.41 -7.12 4.89
C TYR A 116 -6.57 -7.19 3.90
N VAL A 117 -6.97 -6.03 3.38
CA VAL A 117 -8.03 -5.90 2.38
C VAL A 117 -7.59 -4.93 1.29
N ASP A 118 -8.21 -5.04 0.12
CA ASP A 118 -8.12 -3.99 -0.88
C ASP A 118 -8.66 -2.69 -0.30
N CYS A 119 -7.91 -1.61 -0.49
CA CYS A 119 -8.38 -0.28 -0.15
C CYS A 119 -9.57 0.07 -1.05
N PRO A 120 -10.67 0.64 -0.50
CA PRO A 120 -11.84 1.04 -1.28
C PRO A 120 -11.59 2.34 -2.08
N ILE A 121 -10.57 2.31 -2.95
CA ILE A 121 -10.10 3.42 -3.77
C ILE A 121 -10.37 3.06 -5.23
N THR A 122 -11.13 3.91 -5.91
CA THR A 122 -11.42 3.76 -7.34
C THR A 122 -10.75 4.83 -8.19
N SER A 123 -10.22 5.89 -7.57
CA SER A 123 -9.43 6.90 -8.28
C SER A 123 -8.08 6.32 -8.71
N PRO A 124 -7.46 6.85 -9.77
CA PRO A 124 -6.20 6.30 -10.26
C PRO A 124 -5.04 6.38 -9.25
N LEU A 125 -4.16 5.38 -9.28
CA LEU A 125 -2.90 5.47 -8.54
C LEU A 125 -1.97 6.51 -9.17
N GLN A 126 -0.96 6.94 -8.42
CA GLN A 126 0.02 7.91 -8.88
C GLN A 126 1.45 7.49 -8.54
N ILE A 127 2.39 7.94 -9.36
CA ILE A 127 3.82 7.83 -9.11
C ILE A 127 4.32 9.19 -8.65
N HIS A 128 4.75 9.28 -7.40
CA HIS A 128 5.35 10.46 -6.81
C HIS A 128 6.88 10.35 -6.84
N MET A 129 7.53 11.32 -7.47
CA MET A 129 8.99 11.42 -7.54
C MET A 129 9.53 12.03 -6.25
N LYS A 130 10.49 11.35 -5.62
CA LYS A 130 11.13 11.88 -4.42
C LYS A 130 11.86 13.18 -4.73
N GLU A 131 11.91 14.09 -3.76
CA GLU A 131 12.84 15.21 -3.84
C GLU A 131 14.29 14.74 -4.04
N GLY A 132 14.98 15.41 -4.98
CA GLY A 132 16.36 15.13 -5.37
C GLY A 132 16.55 14.09 -6.50
N VAL A 133 15.48 13.58 -7.12
CA VAL A 133 15.64 12.68 -8.28
C VAL A 133 16.30 13.37 -9.48
N SER A 134 17.02 12.56 -10.26
CA SER A 134 17.62 12.94 -11.53
C SER A 134 17.81 11.71 -12.43
N ALA A 135 18.26 11.92 -13.66
CA ALA A 135 18.67 10.82 -14.53
C ALA A 135 19.76 9.91 -13.92
N ASN A 136 20.58 10.42 -12.98
CA ASN A 136 21.69 9.69 -12.36
C ASN A 136 21.36 9.13 -10.96
N TRP A 137 20.19 9.44 -10.42
CA TRP A 137 19.72 8.90 -9.16
C TRP A 137 18.19 8.93 -9.13
N PHE A 138 17.54 7.77 -9.05
CA PHE A 138 16.09 7.67 -9.17
C PHE A 138 15.47 7.15 -7.88
N SER A 139 14.33 7.72 -7.50
CA SER A 139 13.54 7.33 -6.33
C SER A 139 12.10 7.75 -6.51
N ALA A 140 11.17 6.79 -6.51
CA ALA A 140 9.74 7.08 -6.65
C ALA A 140 8.90 6.28 -5.64
N GLN A 141 7.72 6.79 -5.32
CA GLN A 141 6.76 6.16 -4.44
C GLN A 141 5.44 6.00 -5.19
N VAL A 142 4.77 4.85 -5.01
CA VAL A 142 3.38 4.69 -5.45
C VAL A 142 2.47 5.23 -4.35
N VAL A 143 1.53 6.09 -4.73
CA VAL A 143 0.50 6.61 -3.84
C VAL A 143 -0.89 6.34 -4.41
N ASN A 144 -1.90 6.33 -3.55
CA ASN A 144 -3.29 6.08 -3.92
C ASN A 144 -3.53 4.71 -4.60
N ALA A 145 -2.71 3.70 -4.31
CA ALA A 145 -2.95 2.33 -4.77
C ALA A 145 -4.10 1.67 -4.00
N ASN A 146 -4.97 0.93 -4.70
CA ASN A 146 -6.06 0.17 -4.09
C ASN A 146 -5.61 -1.19 -3.55
N LYS A 147 -4.44 -1.67 -3.98
CA LYS A 147 -3.82 -2.92 -3.52
C LYS A 147 -2.41 -2.67 -3.00
N GLY A 148 -1.88 -3.62 -2.25
CA GLY A 148 -0.47 -3.61 -1.85
C GLY A 148 0.41 -3.62 -3.09
N VAL A 149 1.39 -2.72 -3.15
CA VAL A 149 2.39 -2.69 -4.22
C VAL A 149 3.49 -3.68 -3.86
N ALA A 150 3.88 -4.55 -4.78
CA ALA A 150 4.97 -5.50 -4.61
C ALA A 150 6.28 -4.95 -5.21
N ASP A 151 6.24 -4.51 -6.46
CA ASP A 151 7.44 -4.08 -7.20
C ASP A 151 7.17 -2.93 -8.17
N LEU A 152 8.25 -2.27 -8.60
CA LEU A 152 8.25 -1.31 -9.70
C LEU A 152 9.27 -1.69 -10.78
N GLU A 153 8.85 -1.57 -12.02
CA GLU A 153 9.74 -1.55 -13.18
C GLU A 153 9.68 -0.19 -13.87
N TYR A 154 10.73 0.14 -14.62
CA TYR A 154 10.78 1.38 -15.39
C TYR A 154 11.12 1.15 -16.86
N SER A 155 10.75 2.10 -17.69
CA SER A 155 11.02 2.12 -19.12
C SER A 155 11.51 3.50 -19.55
N THR A 156 12.53 3.52 -20.41
CA THR A 156 13.11 4.74 -21.00
C THR A 156 12.82 4.86 -22.50
N ASP A 157 11.98 3.97 -23.05
CA ASP A 157 11.66 3.86 -24.49
C ASP A 157 10.14 3.85 -24.73
N GLY A 158 9.40 4.57 -23.89
CA GLY A 158 7.95 4.74 -24.02
C GLY A 158 7.11 3.53 -23.59
N GLY A 159 7.70 2.58 -22.86
CA GLY A 159 7.06 1.34 -22.42
C GLY A 159 7.30 0.15 -23.35
N SER A 160 8.26 0.26 -24.28
CA SER A 160 8.58 -0.83 -25.22
C SER A 160 9.39 -1.93 -24.53
N THR A 161 10.33 -1.55 -23.66
CA THR A 161 11.10 -2.45 -22.80
C THR A 161 11.01 -2.04 -21.34
N TRP A 162 11.10 -3.02 -20.44
CA TRP A 162 10.96 -2.85 -19.00
C TRP A 162 12.20 -3.33 -18.28
N LYS A 163 12.69 -2.52 -17.36
CA LYS A 163 13.91 -2.74 -16.58
C LYS A 163 13.53 -2.87 -15.11
N SER A 164 14.08 -3.88 -14.45
CA SER A 164 13.97 -4.12 -13.01
C SER A 164 15.14 -3.46 -12.26
N GLY A 165 15.23 -3.70 -10.95
CA GLY A 165 16.34 -3.23 -10.11
C GLY A 165 16.00 -2.05 -9.21
N LEU A 166 14.75 -1.57 -9.25
CA LEU A 166 14.23 -0.62 -8.28
C LEU A 166 14.07 -1.32 -6.92
N GLN A 167 14.83 -0.89 -5.91
CA GLN A 167 14.80 -1.49 -4.58
C GLN A 167 13.90 -0.69 -3.66
N ARG A 168 12.89 -1.35 -3.07
CA ARG A 168 12.09 -0.74 -1.99
C ARG A 168 13.00 -0.46 -0.80
N GLN A 169 12.90 0.76 -0.28
CA GLN A 169 13.56 1.20 0.93
C GLN A 169 12.62 1.11 2.12
N THR A 170 13.16 1.13 3.35
CA THR A 170 12.39 1.08 4.60
C THR A 170 11.37 2.20 4.79
N TYR A 171 11.41 3.22 3.93
CA TYR A 171 10.52 4.37 3.91
C TYR A 171 9.61 4.42 2.68
N ASN A 172 9.32 3.26 2.08
CA ASN A 172 8.36 3.07 0.99
C ASN A 172 8.65 3.87 -0.31
N TYR A 173 9.91 4.14 -0.60
CA TYR A 173 10.36 4.58 -1.92
C TYR A 173 11.10 3.45 -2.62
N PHE A 174 10.95 3.37 -3.93
CA PHE A 174 11.65 2.46 -4.82
C PHE A 174 12.79 3.18 -5.50
N GLN A 175 14.01 2.69 -5.29
CA GLN A 175 15.23 3.42 -5.62
C GLN A 175 16.14 2.68 -6.57
N LEU A 176 16.79 3.46 -7.43
CA LEU A 176 17.86 3.00 -8.30
C LEU A 176 19.01 3.99 -8.21
N SER A 177 20.05 3.62 -7.48
CA SER A 177 21.20 4.50 -7.20
C SER A 177 21.99 4.89 -8.45
N SER A 178 21.96 4.07 -9.50
CA SER A 178 22.56 4.40 -10.81
C SER A 178 21.75 5.41 -11.61
N GLY A 179 20.51 5.70 -11.18
CA GLY A 179 19.51 6.41 -11.98
C GLY A 179 19.03 5.60 -13.17
N THR A 180 18.04 6.16 -13.86
CA THR A 180 17.43 5.54 -15.05
C THR A 180 18.16 5.92 -16.34
N GLY A 181 19.02 6.93 -16.30
CA GLY A 181 19.69 7.53 -17.46
C GLY A 181 18.78 8.45 -18.29
N SER A 182 17.56 8.76 -17.82
CA SER A 182 16.58 9.56 -18.54
C SER A 182 15.88 10.58 -17.64
N ASN A 183 15.52 11.72 -18.21
CA ASN A 183 14.69 12.75 -17.55
C ASN A 183 13.18 12.47 -17.66
N SER A 184 12.78 11.43 -18.39
CA SER A 184 11.41 10.95 -18.45
C SER A 184 11.35 9.44 -18.52
N VAL A 185 10.42 8.84 -17.77
CA VAL A 185 10.24 7.38 -17.70
C VAL A 185 8.77 7.00 -17.80
N ALA A 186 8.48 5.79 -18.25
CA ALA A 186 7.26 5.11 -17.86
C ALA A 186 7.57 4.18 -16.67
N VAL A 187 6.62 4.03 -15.76
CA VAL A 187 6.71 3.16 -14.59
C VAL A 187 5.60 2.12 -14.66
N ARG A 188 5.91 0.87 -14.36
CA ARG A 188 4.94 -0.21 -14.20
C ARG A 188 4.96 -0.62 -12.74
N ALA A 189 3.83 -0.45 -12.06
CA ALA A 189 3.64 -0.96 -10.72
C ALA A 189 3.01 -2.34 -10.79
N GLU A 190 3.48 -3.24 -9.92
CA GLU A 190 2.92 -4.58 -9.72
C GLU A 190 2.31 -4.68 -8.33
N SER A 191 1.09 -5.23 -8.22
CA SER A 191 0.45 -5.51 -6.94
C SER A 191 0.96 -6.81 -6.32
N VAL A 192 0.68 -7.01 -5.04
CA VAL A 192 0.95 -8.28 -4.34
C VAL A 192 0.19 -9.49 -4.93
N ASP A 193 -0.85 -9.23 -5.74
CA ASP A 193 -1.62 -10.26 -6.45
C ASP A 193 -1.12 -10.48 -7.89
N GLY A 194 -0.15 -9.70 -8.36
CA GLY A 194 0.40 -9.76 -9.71
C GLY A 194 -0.31 -8.86 -10.74
N ASP A 195 -1.28 -8.04 -10.32
CA ASP A 195 -1.91 -7.04 -11.19
C ASP A 195 -0.90 -5.94 -11.56
N ARG A 196 -1.00 -5.38 -12.78
CA ARG A 196 -0.03 -4.40 -13.27
C ARG A 196 -0.69 -3.16 -13.84
N VAL A 197 -0.20 -2.00 -13.42
CA VAL A 197 -0.63 -0.69 -13.92
C VAL A 197 0.57 0.06 -14.47
N VAL A 198 0.41 0.66 -15.66
CA VAL A 198 1.45 1.44 -16.32
C VAL A 198 1.12 2.93 -16.26
N VAL A 199 2.11 3.72 -15.85
CA VAL A 199 2.07 5.18 -15.82
C VAL A 199 3.13 5.71 -16.78
N LYS A 200 2.71 6.39 -17.86
CA LYS A 200 3.62 6.83 -18.92
C LYS A 200 4.05 8.29 -18.74
N GLY A 201 5.22 8.63 -19.27
CA GLY A 201 5.65 10.03 -19.45
C GLY A 201 5.94 10.77 -18.15
N CYS A 202 6.33 10.06 -17.10
CA CYS A 202 6.72 10.66 -15.83
C CYS A 202 8.01 11.45 -15.96
N ALA A 203 7.96 12.77 -15.74
CA ALA A 203 9.17 13.57 -15.60
C ALA A 203 9.93 13.15 -14.34
N VAL A 204 11.25 12.92 -14.49
CA VAL A 204 12.17 12.61 -13.39
C VAL A 204 12.65 13.94 -12.79
N THR A 205 11.75 14.58 -12.07
CA THR A 205 11.95 15.87 -11.40
C THR A 205 11.44 15.73 -9.96
N GLY A 206 12.17 16.29 -8.99
CA GLY A 206 11.76 16.28 -7.59
C GLY A 206 10.35 16.81 -7.40
N GLY A 207 9.54 16.10 -6.60
CA GLY A 207 8.18 16.47 -6.25
C GLY A 207 7.13 16.24 -7.35
N ASN A 208 7.54 15.88 -8.57
CA ASN A 208 6.62 15.60 -9.66
C ASN A 208 5.73 14.39 -9.35
N THR A 209 4.46 14.47 -9.72
CA THR A 209 3.50 13.36 -9.59
C THR A 209 2.85 13.09 -10.94
N CYS A 210 2.86 11.83 -11.39
CA CYS A 210 2.19 11.39 -12.59
C CYS A 210 1.05 10.44 -12.23
N THR A 211 -0.11 10.65 -12.85
CA THR A 211 -1.33 9.89 -12.57
C THR A 211 -1.52 8.79 -13.59
N ALA A 212 -1.88 7.59 -13.13
CA ALA A 212 -2.25 6.47 -14.00
C ALA A 212 -3.61 6.70 -14.67
N SER A 213 -3.99 5.82 -15.60
CA SER A 213 -5.35 5.79 -16.15
C SER A 213 -6.37 5.12 -15.21
N GLY A 214 -5.91 4.40 -14.19
CA GLY A 214 -6.73 3.64 -13.26
C GLY A 214 -5.94 3.15 -12.06
N ASN A 215 -6.54 2.23 -11.30
CA ASN A 215 -5.89 1.52 -10.20
C ASN A 215 -5.67 0.05 -10.60
N PHE A 216 -5.14 -0.77 -9.69
CA PHE A 216 -5.03 -2.22 -9.94
C PHE A 216 -6.41 -2.85 -10.14
#